data_AF-A0A951PTL3-F1
#
_entry.id   AF-A0A951PTL3-F1
#
_cell.length_a   1.000
_cell.length_b   1.000
_cell.length_c   1.000
_cell.angle_alpha   90.00
_cell.angle_beta   90.00
_cell.angle_gamma   90.00
#
_symmetry.space_group_name_H-M   'P 1'
#
loop_
_entity.id
_entity.type
_entity.pdbx_description
1 polymer ?
#
loop_
_entity_poly.entity_id
_entity_poly.type
_entity_poly.pdbx_seq_one_letter_code
_entity_poly.pdbx_strand_id
1 'polypeptide(L)'
;MANQTRIVLDQDDRPKAEQILEATGIKTFSQLFSIFLINYGDHLVSALKGTPSPVPPPVTIPPQAQTQAPKQLPTIKPSVAPVQVQQFRSMSF
;
A
#
# COMPACT_ATOMS: atom_id res chain seq x y z
N MET A 1 22.32 15.59 29.37
CA MET A 1 21.20 16.55 29.26
C MET A 1 20.36 16.10 28.08
N ALA A 2 19.04 15.95 28.25
CA ALA A 2 18.17 15.62 27.12
C ALA A 2 18.09 16.83 26.19
N ASN A 3 18.40 16.66 24.91
CA ASN A 3 18.29 17.70 23.90
C ASN A 3 16.80 17.87 23.54
N GLN A 4 16.18 18.98 23.94
CA GLN A 4 14.75 19.24 23.72
C GLN A 4 14.56 20.07 22.44
N THR A 5 13.79 19.52 21.49
CA THR A 5 13.40 20.22 20.27
C THR A 5 11.99 20.79 20.39
N ARG A 6 11.81 22.09 20.10
CA ARG A 6 10.49 22.72 20.03
C ARG A 6 9.89 22.55 18.64
N ILE A 7 8.62 22.15 18.59
CA ILE A 7 7.84 22.02 17.35
C ILE A 7 6.67 22.98 17.45
N VAL A 8 6.41 23.71 16.36
CA VAL A 8 5.30 24.64 16.25
C VAL A 8 4.35 24.09 15.20
N LEU A 9 3.06 24.05 15.55
CA LEU A 9 1.99 23.65 14.65
C LEU A 9 1.34 24.91 14.08
N ASP A 10 1.05 24.90 12.78
CA ASP A 10 0.31 25.98 12.14
C ASP A 10 -1.13 26.05 12.65
N GLN A 11 -1.73 27.24 12.56
CA GLN A 11 -3.09 27.46 13.05
C GLN A 11 -4.12 26.59 12.34
N ASP A 12 -3.90 26.30 11.05
CA ASP A 12 -4.84 25.53 10.23
C ASP A 12 -4.82 24.03 10.55
N ASP A 13 -3.68 23.51 11.00
CA ASP A 13 -3.51 22.10 11.35
C ASP A 13 -3.97 21.79 12.79
N ARG A 14 -4.08 22.82 13.62
CA ARG A 14 -4.43 22.69 15.04
C ARG A 14 -5.79 22.04 15.29
N PRO A 15 -6.90 22.42 14.61
CA PRO A 15 -8.19 21.79 14.82
C PRO A 15 -8.16 20.28 14.56
N LYS A 16 -7.43 19.86 13.52
CA LYS A 16 -7.27 18.45 13.19
C LYS A 16 -6.45 17.71 14.25
N ALA A 17 -5.37 18.30 14.74
CA ALA A 17 -4.57 17.71 15.80
C ALA A 17 -5.38 17.57 17.10
N GLU A 18 -6.17 18.59 17.48
CA GLU A 18 -7.06 18.55 18.65
C GLU A 18 -8.13 17.46 18.54
N GLN A 19 -8.74 17.31 17.36
CA GLN A 19 -9.70 16.22 17.10
C GLN A 19 -9.07 14.84 17.26
N ILE A 20 -7.82 14.67 16.81
CA ILE A 20 -7.09 13.41 16.98
C ILE A 20 -6.81 13.16 18.47
N LEU A 21 -6.37 14.17 19.22
CA LEU A 21 -6.14 14.06 20.66
C LEU A 21 -7.40 13.58 21.40
N GLU A 22 -8.56 14.17 21.07
CA GLU A 22 -9.86 13.82 21.64
C GLU A 22 -10.25 12.37 21.29
N ALA A 23 -10.12 11.97 20.03
CA ALA A 23 -10.50 10.64 19.57
C ALA A 23 -9.60 9.52 20.11
N THR A 24 -8.30 9.78 20.30
CA THR A 24 -7.33 8.76 20.70
C THR A 24 -6.99 8.79 22.20
N GLY A 25 -7.44 9.80 22.94
CA GLY A 25 -7.08 10.02 24.35
C GLY A 25 -5.61 10.41 24.56
N ILE A 26 -4.94 10.94 23.54
CA ILE A 26 -3.56 11.43 23.64
C ILE A 26 -3.59 12.76 24.39
N LYS A 27 -2.68 12.92 25.36
CA LYS A 27 -2.74 14.06 26.29
C LYS A 27 -1.97 15.29 25.81
N THR A 28 -1.01 15.14 24.89
CA THR A 28 -0.14 16.23 24.45
C THR A 28 0.21 16.13 22.97
N PHE A 29 0.44 17.29 22.33
CA PHE A 29 0.90 17.35 20.94
C PHE A 29 2.29 16.72 20.74
N SER A 30 3.18 16.83 21.74
CA SER A 30 4.50 16.19 21.68
C SER A 30 4.38 14.67 21.58
N GLN A 31 3.48 14.07 22.38
CA GLN A 31 3.22 12.64 22.32
C GLN A 31 2.60 12.23 20.98
N LEU A 32 1.62 13.00 20.48
CA LEU A 32 1.04 12.77 19.16
C LEU A 32 2.12 12.76 18.07
N PHE A 33 3.01 13.74 18.08
CA PHE A 33 4.09 13.84 17.10
C PHE A 33 5.09 12.68 17.20
N SER A 34 5.46 12.26 18.43
CA SER A 34 6.32 11.08 18.61
C SER A 34 5.70 9.82 18.02
N ILE A 35 4.39 9.63 18.21
CA ILE A 35 3.65 8.49 17.63
C ILE A 35 3.64 8.57 16.10
N PHE A 36 3.46 9.76 15.52
CA PHE A 36 3.53 9.91 14.07
C PHE A 36 4.91 9.58 13.51
N LEU A 37 5.98 10.03 14.16
CA LEU A 37 7.33 9.69 13.72
C LEU A 37 7.58 8.18 13.77
N ILE A 38 7.18 7.50 14.84
CA ILE A 38 7.39 6.06 15.00
C ILE A 38 6.59 5.26 13.96
N ASN A 39 5.32 5.62 13.73
CA ASN A 39 4.44 4.82 12.88
C ASN A 39 4.52 5.19 11.40
N TYR A 40 4.87 6.43 11.06
CA TYR A 40 4.78 6.96 9.70
C TYR A 40 6.07 7.62 9.19
N GLY A 41 7.12 7.75 10.01
CA GLY A 41 8.37 8.39 9.61
C GLY A 41 9.03 7.74 8.39
N ASP A 42 9.15 6.41 8.40
CA ASP A 42 9.76 5.68 7.29
C ASP A 42 8.91 5.74 6.01
N HIS A 43 7.58 5.71 6.16
CA HIS A 43 6.66 5.88 5.04
C HIS A 43 6.81 7.26 4.40
N LEU A 44 6.95 8.31 5.21
CA LEU A 44 7.19 9.66 4.73
C LEU A 44 8.52 9.77 3.98
N VAL A 45 9.59 9.19 4.52
CA VAL A 45 10.91 9.16 3.88
C VAL A 45 10.83 8.46 2.52
N SER A 46 10.17 7.30 2.46
CA SER A 46 9.98 6.54 1.22
C SER A 46 9.17 7.32 0.18
N ALA A 47 8.06 7.95 0.58
CA ALA A 47 7.22 8.72 -0.31
C ALA A 47 7.94 9.95 -0.89
N LEU A 48 8.77 10.62 -0.08
CA LEU A 48 9.50 11.83 -0.51
C LEU A 48 10.77 11.51 -1.30
N LYS A 49 11.43 10.39 -1.01
CA LYS A 49 12.63 9.94 -1.73
C LYS A 49 12.29 9.03 -2.92
N GLY A 50 10.99 8.73 -3.10
CA GLY A 50 10.42 8.02 -4.24
C GLY A 50 10.55 8.84 -5.53
N THR A 51 11.72 8.70 -6.14
CA THR A 51 12.03 8.92 -7.56
C THR A 51 10.86 8.51 -8.48
N PRO A 52 10.57 9.27 -9.58
CA PRO A 52 9.49 8.94 -10.52
C PRO A 52 9.59 7.48 -10.97
N SER A 53 8.50 6.73 -10.84
CA SER A 53 8.39 5.41 -11.47
C SER A 53 8.70 5.59 -12.95
N PRO A 54 9.71 4.90 -13.53
CA PRO A 54 9.87 4.89 -14.96
C PRO A 54 8.57 4.34 -15.55
N VAL A 55 7.98 5.12 -16.46
CA VAL A 55 6.82 4.70 -17.24
C VAL A 55 7.18 3.33 -17.83
N PRO A 56 6.35 2.28 -17.63
CA PRO A 56 6.63 1.01 -18.27
C PRO A 56 6.75 1.25 -19.79
N PRO A 57 7.74 0.64 -20.45
CA PRO A 57 7.92 0.82 -21.88
C PRO A 57 6.64 0.42 -22.62
N PRO A 58 6.30 1.09 -23.74
CA PRO A 58 5.13 0.72 -24.54
C PRO A 58 5.24 -0.75 -24.93
N VAL A 59 4.21 -1.53 -24.63
CA VAL A 59 4.10 -2.90 -25.13
C VAL A 59 3.93 -2.79 -26.66
N THR A 60 4.99 -2.97 -27.42
CA THR A 60 4.90 -3.18 -28.87
C THR A 60 4.24 -4.54 -29.11
N ILE A 61 2.94 -4.51 -29.40
CA ILE A 61 2.19 -5.66 -29.88
C ILE A 61 2.75 -6.00 -31.28
N PRO A 62 3.28 -7.21 -31.54
CA PRO A 62 3.65 -7.62 -32.88
C PRO A 62 2.40 -7.66 -33.77
N PRO A 63 2.47 -7.22 -35.04
CA PRO A 63 1.30 -7.18 -35.92
C PRO A 63 0.84 -8.61 -36.24
N GLN A 64 -0.19 -9.08 -35.54
CA GLN A 64 -0.96 -10.23 -35.98
C GLN A 64 -1.91 -9.78 -37.08
N ALA A 65 -1.81 -10.46 -38.22
CA ALA A 65 -2.65 -10.27 -39.39
C ALA A 65 -4.13 -10.29 -39.01
N GLN A 66 -4.86 -9.31 -39.55
CA GLN A 66 -6.29 -9.13 -39.38
C GLN A 66 -7.04 -10.25 -40.12
N THR A 67 -7.87 -10.99 -39.38
CA THR A 67 -9.08 -11.60 -39.93
C THR A 67 -10.22 -11.39 -38.93
N GLN A 68 -11.23 -10.66 -39.39
CA GLN A 68 -12.40 -10.21 -38.64
C GLN A 68 -13.37 -11.37 -38.37
N ALA A 69 -13.92 -11.46 -37.15
CA ALA A 69 -15.19 -12.13 -36.86
C ALA A 69 -15.85 -11.54 -35.60
N PRO A 70 -17.19 -11.48 -35.52
CA PRO A 70 -17.93 -10.48 -34.73
C PRO A 70 -18.10 -10.82 -33.25
N LYS A 71 -18.22 -9.76 -32.44
CA LYS A 71 -18.51 -9.68 -30.99
C LYS A 71 -19.25 -10.90 -30.41
N GLN A 72 -18.57 -11.68 -29.56
CA GLN A 72 -19.21 -12.54 -28.58
C GLN A 72 -19.02 -11.99 -27.16
N LEU A 73 -20.16 -11.80 -26.50
CA LEU A 73 -20.34 -11.42 -25.10
C LEU A 73 -19.64 -12.44 -24.17
N PRO A 74 -18.92 -12.05 -23.10
CA PRO A 74 -18.27 -13.01 -22.21
C PRO A 74 -19.32 -13.75 -21.35
N THR A 75 -19.67 -14.98 -21.76
CA THR A 75 -20.33 -15.95 -20.88
C THR A 75 -19.29 -16.60 -19.98
N ILE A 76 -19.46 -16.40 -18.67
CA ILE A 76 -18.66 -17.01 -17.60
C ILE A 76 -18.83 -18.53 -17.68
N LYS A 77 -17.75 -19.27 -17.96
CA LYS A 77 -17.68 -20.71 -17.72
C LYS A 77 -16.81 -20.97 -16.48
N PRO A 78 -17.29 -21.70 -15.45
CA PRO A 78 -16.46 -22.10 -14.33
C PRO A 78 -15.38 -23.08 -14.80
N SER A 79 -14.11 -22.72 -14.58
CA SER A 79 -12.97 -23.61 -14.83
C SER A 79 -12.82 -24.59 -13.66
N VAL A 80 -13.25 -25.83 -13.86
CA VAL A 80 -12.91 -26.97 -13.00
C VAL A 80 -11.47 -27.41 -13.30
N ALA A 81 -10.53 -27.02 -12.45
CA ALA A 81 -9.19 -27.59 -12.43
C ALA A 81 -9.15 -28.84 -11.52
N PRO A 82 -8.60 -29.99 -11.95
CA PRO A 82 -8.39 -31.11 -11.06
C PRO A 82 -7.20 -30.84 -10.12
N VAL A 83 -7.46 -30.91 -8.82
CA VAL A 83 -6.48 -30.85 -7.73
C VAL A 83 -5.60 -32.11 -7.77
N GLN A 84 -4.33 -31.97 -8.15
CA GLN A 84 -3.35 -33.05 -7.97
C GLN A 84 -2.94 -33.11 -6.50
N VAL A 85 -3.40 -34.17 -5.81
CA VAL A 85 -3.07 -34.43 -4.41
C VAL A 85 -1.67 -35.02 -4.34
N GLN A 86 -0.74 -34.23 -3.81
CA GLN A 86 0.67 -34.59 -3.62
C GLN A 86 0.76 -35.64 -2.48
N GLN A 87 1.02 -36.90 -2.83
CA GLN A 87 1.17 -38.01 -1.88
C GLN A 87 2.42 -37.82 -1.02
N PHE A 88 2.25 -37.62 0.30
CA PHE A 88 3.35 -37.69 1.26
C PHE A 88 3.63 -39.15 1.62
N ARG A 89 4.89 -39.57 1.47
CA ARG A 89 5.37 -40.91 1.86
C ARG A 89 5.41 -41.03 3.39
N SER A 90 4.79 -42.06 3.94
CA SER A 90 4.85 -42.40 5.37
C SER A 90 6.22 -42.97 5.73
N MET A 91 6.87 -42.44 6.77
CA MET A 91 7.98 -43.11 7.44
C MET A 91 7.42 -44.09 8.48
N SER A 92 7.87 -45.34 8.39
CA SER A 92 7.57 -46.40 9.36
C SER A 92 8.41 -46.22 10.63
N PHE A 93 7.79 -46.46 11.79
CA PHE A 93 8.46 -46.57 13.09
C PHE A 93 9.20 -47.90 13.24
#